data_AF-E9BMR2-F1
#
_entry.id   AF-E9BMR2-F1
#
_cell.length_a   1.000
_cell.length_b   1.000
_cell.length_c   1.000
_cell.angle_alpha   90.00
_cell.angle_beta   90.00
_cell.angle_gamma   90.00
#
_symmetry.space_group_name_H-M   'P 1'
#
loop_
_entity.id
_entity.type
_entity.pdbx_description
1 polymer ?
#
loop_
_entity_poly.entity_id
_entity_poly.type
_entity_poly.pdbx_seq_one_letter_code
_entity_poly.pdbx_strand_id
1 'polypeptide(L)'
;MLGNLDAAAGDALRSFHDALDQAQQSLQRDEGRLRATAQLLSDLTLEVDCLKADSAPNSATRQRREALQAEKLKMLHHTRHQREAITATAAHIQHLKEPRVKLTERVDTLKADVKALRRQYGLRAAQVHAFIAQFLQPQNSLENLRCQLAQLQQGRVSQAEALRASTRHLEELKAELAALKAAGLFDTTTDPNGDSTAGNDQPLGAKRDHEAAAASGLASDGNGEELNAEGDECTGSVPLLSEADRRSEARRRRSEQAAAHKAAETQQAAEQARLEALRVDLKRQVLLLCQEIEGADAAQQREQKAYHDALNDAASGAGGGVLRQCQRCACDLFDGFS
;
A
#
# COMPACT_ATOMS: atom_id res chain seq x y z
N MET A 1 -46.16 -15.25 19.48
CA MET A 1 -45.98 -16.42 18.58
C MET A 1 -44.59 -16.49 17.96
N LEU A 2 -43.89 -15.36 17.71
CA LEU A 2 -42.51 -15.37 17.17
C LEU A 2 -41.46 -15.94 18.15
N GLY A 3 -41.51 -15.61 19.44
CA GLY A 3 -40.53 -16.11 20.42
C GLY A 3 -40.52 -17.64 20.63
N ASN A 4 -41.63 -18.33 20.32
CA ASN A 4 -41.68 -19.80 20.38
C ASN A 4 -41.00 -20.45 19.17
N LEU A 5 -40.96 -19.76 18.03
CA LEU A 5 -40.26 -20.21 16.82
C LEU A 5 -38.75 -20.07 17.00
N ASP A 6 -38.28 -18.99 17.62
CA ASP A 6 -36.85 -18.78 17.91
C ASP A 6 -36.32 -19.80 18.92
N ALA A 7 -37.11 -20.14 19.95
CA ALA A 7 -36.76 -21.19 20.91
C ALA A 7 -36.69 -22.58 20.25
N ALA A 8 -37.70 -22.93 19.43
CA ALA A 8 -37.71 -24.20 18.71
C ALA A 8 -36.57 -24.31 17.67
N ALA A 9 -36.23 -23.22 16.99
CA ALA A 9 -35.09 -23.18 16.08
C ALA A 9 -33.75 -23.32 16.83
N GLY A 10 -33.60 -22.66 17.98
CA GLY A 10 -32.44 -22.80 18.84
C GLY A 10 -32.26 -24.23 19.39
N ASP A 11 -33.34 -24.88 19.81
CA ASP A 11 -33.33 -26.26 20.28
C ASP A 11 -33.02 -27.25 19.14
N ALA A 12 -33.55 -27.01 17.94
CA ALA A 12 -33.20 -27.80 16.76
C ALA A 12 -31.71 -27.66 16.41
N LEU A 13 -31.17 -26.44 16.41
CA LEU A 13 -29.74 -26.21 16.15
C LEU A 13 -28.83 -26.87 17.19
N ARG A 14 -29.21 -26.82 18.48
CA ARG A 14 -28.50 -27.54 19.55
C ARG A 14 -28.55 -29.05 19.35
N SER A 15 -29.73 -29.60 19.05
CA SER A 15 -29.88 -31.02 18.75
C SER A 15 -29.06 -31.47 17.54
N PHE A 16 -28.95 -30.64 16.49
CA PHE A 16 -28.07 -30.92 15.36
C PHE A 16 -26.60 -30.88 15.75
N HIS A 17 -26.19 -29.94 16.61
CA HIS A 17 -24.83 -29.86 17.11
C HIS A 17 -24.47 -31.08 17.95
N ASP A 18 -25.34 -31.49 18.89
CA ASP A 18 -25.16 -32.67 19.72
C ASP A 18 -25.09 -33.96 18.86
N ALA A 19 -25.93 -34.06 17.83
CA ALA A 19 -25.91 -35.18 16.88
C ALA A 19 -24.61 -35.21 16.06
N LEU A 20 -24.09 -34.05 15.65
CA LEU A 20 -22.79 -33.93 14.98
C LEU A 20 -21.64 -34.36 15.89
N ASP A 21 -21.63 -33.91 17.13
CA ASP A 21 -20.61 -34.29 18.11
C ASP A 21 -20.66 -35.80 18.40
N GLN A 22 -21.85 -36.37 18.55
CA GLN A 22 -22.02 -37.80 18.75
C GLN A 22 -21.56 -38.62 17.52
N ALA A 23 -21.87 -38.15 16.31
CA ALA A 23 -21.39 -38.77 15.08
C ALA A 23 -19.86 -38.71 14.96
N GLN A 24 -19.24 -37.59 15.31
CA GLN A 24 -17.78 -37.44 15.34
C GLN A 24 -17.13 -38.40 16.33
N GLN A 25 -17.68 -38.52 17.55
CA GLN A 25 -17.18 -39.47 18.53
C GLN A 25 -17.33 -40.93 18.08
N SER A 26 -18.46 -41.27 17.44
CA SER A 26 -18.67 -42.61 16.88
C SER A 26 -17.64 -42.94 15.81
N LEU A 27 -17.39 -41.99 14.90
CA LEU A 27 -16.37 -42.13 13.85
C LEU A 27 -14.98 -42.39 14.46
N GLN A 28 -14.59 -41.63 15.49
CA GLN A 28 -13.30 -41.82 16.17
C GLN A 28 -13.18 -43.22 16.83
N ARG A 29 -14.26 -43.74 17.42
CA ARG A 29 -14.28 -45.10 17.98
C ARG A 29 -14.12 -46.16 16.88
N ASP A 30 -14.83 -46.01 15.78
CA ASP A 30 -14.75 -46.94 14.65
C ASP A 30 -13.38 -46.87 13.95
N GLU A 31 -12.76 -45.69 13.84
CA GLU A 31 -11.37 -45.56 13.40
C GLU A 31 -10.40 -46.30 14.33
N GLY A 32 -10.58 -46.20 15.65
CA GLY A 32 -9.79 -46.93 16.63
C GLY A 32 -9.93 -48.45 16.47
N ARG A 33 -11.15 -48.94 16.31
CA ARG A 33 -11.44 -50.35 16.04
C ARG A 33 -10.83 -50.81 14.72
N LEU A 34 -10.96 -50.03 13.65
CA LEU A 34 -10.38 -50.34 12.35
C LEU A 34 -8.85 -50.47 12.44
N ARG A 35 -8.18 -49.52 13.11
CA ARG A 35 -6.72 -49.60 13.36
C ARG A 35 -6.34 -50.88 14.10
N ALA A 36 -7.08 -51.24 15.17
CA ALA A 36 -6.82 -52.46 15.92
C ALA A 36 -7.01 -53.73 15.07
N THR A 37 -8.08 -53.80 14.27
CA THR A 37 -8.32 -54.94 13.37
C THR A 37 -7.28 -55.04 12.25
N ALA A 38 -6.83 -53.90 11.71
CA ALA A 38 -5.77 -53.88 10.71
C ALA A 38 -4.43 -54.38 11.28
N GLN A 39 -4.15 -54.04 12.55
CA GLN A 39 -2.97 -54.54 13.26
C GLN A 39 -3.04 -56.06 13.47
N LEU A 40 -4.17 -56.56 13.96
CA LEU A 40 -4.38 -58.00 14.15
C LEU A 40 -4.26 -58.79 12.83
N LEU A 41 -4.81 -58.27 11.73
CA LEU A 41 -4.67 -58.89 10.41
C LEU A 41 -3.21 -58.91 9.94
N SER A 42 -2.45 -57.85 10.23
CA SER A 42 -1.01 -57.81 9.93
C SER A 42 -0.26 -58.92 10.69
N ASP A 43 -0.55 -59.09 11.99
CA ASP A 43 0.09 -60.10 12.84
C ASP A 43 -0.26 -61.52 12.40
N LEU A 44 -1.54 -61.81 12.13
CA LEU A 44 -1.99 -63.10 11.58
C LEU A 44 -1.36 -63.40 10.21
N THR A 45 -1.20 -62.38 9.37
CA THR A 45 -0.56 -62.57 8.05
C THR A 45 0.91 -62.96 8.21
N LEU A 46 1.62 -62.36 9.17
CA LEU A 46 2.99 -62.73 9.52
C LEU A 46 3.07 -64.18 10.03
N GLU A 47 2.17 -64.57 10.93
CA GLU A 47 2.13 -65.92 11.49
C GLU A 47 1.86 -66.98 10.40
N VAL A 48 0.89 -66.73 9.51
CA VAL A 48 0.61 -67.60 8.36
C VAL A 48 1.81 -67.69 7.41
N ASP A 49 2.53 -66.59 7.20
CA ASP A 49 3.74 -66.56 6.38
C ASP A 49 4.88 -67.39 7.02
N CYS A 50 5.02 -67.37 8.36
CA CYS A 50 5.96 -68.21 9.10
C CYS A 50 5.60 -69.70 8.98
N LEU A 51 4.35 -70.07 9.22
CA LEU A 51 3.88 -71.46 9.12
C LEU A 51 4.07 -72.04 7.70
N LYS A 52 3.83 -71.21 6.67
CA LYS A 52 4.10 -71.59 5.27
C LYS A 52 5.60 -71.77 4.97
N ALA A 53 6.47 -71.03 5.66
CA ALA A 53 7.91 -71.18 5.49
C ALA A 53 8.40 -72.52 6.04
N ASP A 54 7.87 -72.96 7.18
CA ASP A 54 8.21 -74.24 7.81
C ASP A 54 7.69 -75.46 7.04
N SER A 55 6.61 -75.31 6.27
CA SER A 55 6.03 -76.40 5.46
C SER A 55 6.71 -76.60 4.09
N ALA A 56 7.81 -75.91 3.78
CA ALA A 56 8.43 -75.96 2.44
C ALA A 56 9.28 -77.24 2.23
N PRO A 57 9.05 -78.01 1.14
CA PRO A 57 9.57 -79.38 1.00
C PRO A 57 11.05 -79.50 0.61
N ASN A 58 11.78 -78.39 0.39
CA ASN A 58 13.18 -78.40 -0.07
C ASN A 58 13.93 -77.08 0.23
N SER A 59 15.23 -77.19 0.57
CA SER A 59 16.07 -76.11 1.13
C SER A 59 16.24 -74.89 0.21
N ALA A 60 16.41 -75.10 -1.10
CA ALA A 60 16.54 -74.00 -2.07
C ALA A 60 15.26 -73.15 -2.17
N THR A 61 14.09 -73.79 -2.10
CA THR A 61 12.79 -73.11 -2.11
C THR A 61 12.56 -72.32 -0.83
N ARG A 62 13.04 -72.85 0.31
CA ARG A 62 13.03 -72.16 1.60
C ARG A 62 13.91 -70.91 1.57
N GLN A 63 15.15 -71.01 1.09
CA GLN A 63 16.07 -69.86 0.99
C GLN A 63 15.54 -68.76 0.07
N ARG A 64 14.94 -69.11 -1.07
CA ARG A 64 14.30 -68.13 -1.96
C ARG A 64 13.11 -67.43 -1.30
N ARG A 65 12.31 -68.17 -0.51
CA ARG A 65 11.20 -67.58 0.26
C ARG A 65 11.69 -66.64 1.34
N GLU A 66 12.71 -67.03 2.10
CA GLU A 66 13.32 -66.20 3.14
C GLU A 66 13.88 -64.89 2.55
N ALA A 67 14.55 -64.95 1.39
CA ALA A 67 15.01 -63.76 0.68
C ALA A 67 13.87 -62.84 0.25
N LEU A 68 12.78 -63.39 -0.30
CA LEU A 68 11.59 -62.61 -0.68
C LEU A 68 10.86 -62.01 0.53
N GLN A 69 10.82 -62.73 1.66
CA GLN A 69 10.26 -62.20 2.91
C GLN A 69 11.11 -61.06 3.47
N ALA A 70 12.44 -61.17 3.41
CA ALA A 70 13.35 -60.09 3.82
C ALA A 70 13.14 -58.83 2.96
N GLU A 71 13.03 -58.97 1.63
CA GLU A 71 12.73 -57.85 0.74
C GLU A 71 11.32 -57.27 0.98
N LYS A 72 10.31 -58.11 1.22
CA LYS A 72 8.95 -57.66 1.61
C LYS A 72 9.01 -56.80 2.88
N LEU A 73 9.75 -57.23 3.90
CA LEU A 73 9.91 -56.48 5.16
C LEU A 73 10.65 -55.16 4.94
N LYS A 74 11.71 -55.13 4.12
CA LYS A 74 12.40 -53.88 3.74
C LYS A 74 11.45 -52.89 3.05
N MET A 75 10.67 -53.37 2.08
CA MET A 75 9.71 -52.53 1.36
C MET A 75 8.58 -52.01 2.27
N LEU A 76 8.11 -52.83 3.21
CA LEU A 76 7.14 -52.39 4.22
C LEU A 76 7.71 -51.32 5.14
N HIS A 77 8.96 -51.49 5.60
CA HIS A 77 9.62 -50.49 6.42
C HIS A 77 9.85 -49.17 5.66
N HIS A 78 10.28 -49.25 4.40
CA HIS A 78 10.43 -48.09 3.53
C HIS A 78 9.09 -47.37 3.32
N THR A 79 8.02 -48.11 3.04
CA THR A 79 6.67 -47.55 2.88
C THR A 79 6.19 -46.87 4.16
N ARG A 80 6.45 -47.46 5.33
CA ARG A 80 6.12 -46.86 6.62
C ARG A 80 6.87 -45.55 6.85
N HIS A 81 8.18 -45.54 6.62
CA HIS A 81 9.00 -44.35 6.74
C HIS A 81 8.52 -43.23 5.78
N GLN A 82 8.19 -43.57 4.53
CA GLN A 82 7.62 -42.61 3.59
C GLN A 82 6.28 -42.04 4.08
N ARG A 83 5.40 -42.86 4.64
CA ARG A 83 4.13 -42.38 5.22
C ARG A 83 4.37 -41.43 6.39
N GLU A 84 5.29 -41.76 7.29
CA GLU A 84 5.66 -40.91 8.42
C GLU A 84 6.22 -39.55 7.92
N ALA A 85 7.10 -39.57 6.92
CA ALA A 85 7.61 -38.35 6.29
C ALA A 85 6.51 -37.50 5.62
N ILE A 86 5.56 -38.14 4.91
CA ILE A 86 4.39 -37.45 4.33
C ILE A 86 3.53 -36.81 5.42
N THR A 87 3.30 -37.51 6.54
CA THR A 87 2.52 -36.93 7.64
C THR A 87 3.24 -35.75 8.31
N ALA A 88 4.56 -35.83 8.49
CA ALA A 88 5.36 -34.74 9.05
C ALA A 88 5.36 -33.51 8.13
N THR A 89 5.54 -33.71 6.82
CA THR A 89 5.48 -32.61 5.83
C THR A 89 4.08 -31.99 5.74
N ALA A 90 3.02 -32.79 5.80
CA ALA A 90 1.64 -32.28 5.83
C ALA A 90 1.37 -31.42 7.08
N ALA A 91 1.83 -31.87 8.26
CA ALA A 91 1.74 -31.11 9.50
C ALA A 91 2.54 -29.79 9.41
N HIS A 92 3.74 -29.82 8.84
CA HIS A 92 4.54 -28.63 8.62
C HIS A 92 3.85 -27.64 7.67
N ILE A 93 3.27 -28.12 6.56
CA ILE A 93 2.48 -27.29 5.64
C ILE A 93 1.29 -26.65 6.36
N GLN A 94 0.56 -27.41 7.19
CA GLN A 94 -0.54 -26.86 7.99
C GLN A 94 -0.06 -25.78 8.96
N HIS A 95 1.05 -26.01 9.67
CA HIS A 95 1.65 -25.03 10.57
C HIS A 95 2.05 -23.73 9.84
N LEU A 96 2.50 -23.81 8.58
CA LEU A 96 2.85 -22.63 7.79
C LEU A 96 1.63 -21.89 7.21
N LYS A 97 0.45 -22.51 7.13
CA LYS A 97 -0.76 -21.87 6.58
C LYS A 97 -1.23 -20.70 7.43
N GLU A 98 -1.33 -20.88 8.75
CA GLU A 98 -1.89 -19.86 9.63
C GLU A 98 -1.04 -18.57 9.68
N PRO A 99 0.30 -18.62 9.84
CA PRO A 99 1.14 -17.43 9.74
C PRO A 99 1.03 -16.72 8.38
N ARG A 100 0.90 -17.50 7.29
CA ARG A 100 0.75 -16.94 5.94
C ARG A 100 -0.56 -16.16 5.80
N VAL A 101 -1.68 -16.70 6.30
CA VAL A 101 -2.97 -16.01 6.30
C VAL A 101 -2.89 -14.71 7.11
N LYS A 102 -2.35 -14.77 8.34
CA LYS A 102 -2.16 -13.57 9.18
C LYS A 102 -1.29 -12.50 8.50
N LEU A 103 -0.24 -12.91 7.80
CA LEU A 103 0.61 -11.99 7.06
C LEU A 103 -0.13 -11.36 5.88
N THR A 104 -0.93 -12.13 5.14
CA THR A 104 -1.75 -11.62 4.03
C THR A 104 -2.77 -10.58 4.52
N GLU A 105 -3.49 -10.88 5.61
CA GLU A 105 -4.41 -9.94 6.24
C GLU A 105 -3.71 -8.62 6.63
N ARG A 106 -2.54 -8.72 7.28
CA ARG A 106 -1.74 -7.54 7.66
C ARG A 106 -1.27 -6.71 6.46
N VAL A 107 -0.92 -7.37 5.36
CA VAL A 107 -0.53 -6.66 4.13
C VAL A 107 -1.73 -5.90 3.55
N ASP A 108 -2.92 -6.49 3.59
CA ASP A 108 -4.12 -5.85 3.07
C ASP A 108 -4.61 -4.70 3.95
N THR A 109 -4.49 -4.80 5.28
CA THR A 109 -4.73 -3.65 6.17
C THR A 109 -3.77 -2.51 5.88
N LEU A 110 -2.46 -2.80 5.73
CA LEU A 110 -1.46 -1.78 5.42
C LEU A 110 -1.72 -1.10 4.05
N LYS A 111 -2.17 -1.86 3.04
CA LYS A 111 -2.57 -1.27 1.75
C LYS A 111 -3.76 -0.33 1.90
N ALA A 112 -4.73 -0.66 2.75
CA ALA A 112 -5.87 0.21 3.03
C ALA A 112 -5.41 1.50 3.73
N ASP A 113 -4.53 1.39 4.72
CA ASP A 113 -3.96 2.53 5.44
C ASP A 113 -3.20 3.47 4.50
N VAL A 114 -2.35 2.94 3.60
CA VAL A 114 -1.63 3.74 2.61
C VAL A 114 -2.59 4.49 1.68
N LYS A 115 -3.68 3.84 1.24
CA LYS A 115 -4.71 4.50 0.42
C LYS A 115 -5.40 5.62 1.18
N ALA A 116 -5.73 5.40 2.45
CA ALA A 116 -6.33 6.42 3.30
C ALA A 116 -5.38 7.61 3.52
N LEU A 117 -4.10 7.34 3.81
CA LEU A 117 -3.07 8.36 4.01
C LEU A 117 -2.88 9.21 2.75
N ARG A 118 -2.85 8.58 1.56
CA ARG A 118 -2.75 9.29 0.28
C ARG A 118 -3.93 10.23 0.03
N ARG A 119 -5.15 9.80 0.39
CA ARG A 119 -6.35 10.66 0.31
C ARG A 119 -6.25 11.85 1.26
N GLN A 120 -5.86 11.61 2.51
CA GLN A 120 -5.67 12.68 3.49
C GLN A 120 -4.60 13.68 3.08
N TYR A 121 -3.48 13.19 2.52
CA TYR A 121 -2.43 14.04 1.96
C TYR A 121 -2.98 14.92 0.83
N GLY A 122 -3.72 14.36 -0.12
CA GLY A 122 -4.34 15.12 -1.21
C GLY A 122 -5.29 16.21 -0.71
N LEU A 123 -6.13 15.89 0.29
CA LEU A 123 -7.02 16.87 0.93
C LEU A 123 -6.24 17.99 1.61
N ARG A 124 -5.22 17.66 2.40
CA ARG A 124 -4.39 18.67 3.08
C ARG A 124 -3.61 19.53 2.09
N ALA A 125 -3.07 18.95 1.01
CA ALA A 125 -2.40 19.70 -0.04
C ALA A 125 -3.36 20.70 -0.70
N ALA A 126 -4.58 20.27 -1.04
CA ALA A 126 -5.61 21.16 -1.59
C ALA A 126 -5.97 22.30 -0.62
N GLN A 127 -6.10 22.01 0.68
CA GLN A 127 -6.34 23.03 1.70
C GLN A 127 -5.20 24.05 1.79
N VAL A 128 -3.94 23.60 1.74
CA VAL A 128 -2.77 24.51 1.73
C VAL A 128 -2.78 25.37 0.48
N HIS A 129 -3.05 24.80 -0.70
CA HIS A 129 -3.16 25.58 -1.94
C HIS A 129 -4.28 26.62 -1.87
N ALA A 130 -5.45 26.26 -1.35
CA ALA A 130 -6.55 27.19 -1.15
C ALA A 130 -6.16 28.32 -0.17
N PHE A 131 -5.47 28.00 0.92
CA PHE A 131 -4.98 28.98 1.89
C PHE A 131 -3.95 29.94 1.26
N ILE A 132 -3.01 29.42 0.49
CA ILE A 132 -2.03 30.25 -0.24
C ILE A 132 -2.73 31.18 -1.23
N ALA A 133 -3.71 30.67 -1.99
CA ALA A 133 -4.48 31.48 -2.93
C ALA A 133 -5.25 32.60 -2.21
N GLN A 134 -5.93 32.29 -1.11
CA GLN A 134 -6.63 33.27 -0.27
C GLN A 134 -5.67 34.31 0.34
N PHE A 135 -4.44 33.93 0.68
CA PHE A 135 -3.44 34.86 1.21
C PHE A 135 -2.89 35.82 0.14
N LEU A 136 -2.72 35.34 -1.10
CA LEU A 136 -2.18 36.14 -2.20
C LEU A 136 -3.23 37.03 -2.88
N GLN A 137 -4.50 36.62 -2.90
CA GLN A 137 -5.58 37.38 -3.54
C GLN A 137 -5.70 38.84 -3.03
N PRO A 138 -5.65 39.13 -1.71
CA PRO A 138 -5.66 40.50 -1.20
C PRO A 138 -4.39 41.31 -1.53
N GLN A 139 -3.24 40.66 -1.71
CA GLN A 139 -2.00 41.37 -2.05
C GLN A 139 -2.06 41.94 -3.47
N ASN A 140 -2.56 41.13 -4.41
CA ASN A 140 -2.79 41.57 -5.78
C ASN A 140 -3.82 42.72 -5.85
N SER A 141 -4.83 42.74 -4.96
CA SER A 141 -5.80 43.84 -4.92
C SER A 141 -5.22 45.12 -4.29
N LEU A 142 -4.37 45.01 -3.27
CA LEU A 142 -3.67 46.17 -2.69
C LEU A 142 -2.68 46.81 -3.66
N GLU A 143 -1.93 46.01 -4.42
CA GLU A 143 -1.05 46.52 -5.47
C GLU A 143 -1.84 47.24 -6.58
N ASN A 144 -2.95 46.68 -7.01
CA ASN A 144 -3.85 47.36 -7.95
C ASN A 144 -4.37 48.70 -7.40
N LEU A 145 -4.79 48.75 -6.13
CA LEU A 145 -5.24 49.99 -5.48
C LEU A 145 -4.12 51.03 -5.38
N ARG A 146 -2.88 50.61 -5.10
CA ARG A 146 -1.71 51.50 -5.08
C ARG A 146 -1.43 52.09 -6.46
N CYS A 147 -1.48 51.28 -7.52
CA CYS A 147 -1.33 51.75 -8.89
C CYS A 147 -2.41 52.77 -9.28
N GLN A 148 -3.69 52.49 -8.95
CA GLN A 148 -4.79 53.42 -9.20
C GLN A 148 -4.61 54.75 -8.45
N LEU A 149 -4.15 54.69 -7.20
CA LEU A 149 -3.90 55.88 -6.40
C LEU A 149 -2.75 56.73 -6.98
N ALA A 150 -1.68 56.09 -7.43
CA ALA A 150 -0.58 56.78 -8.11
C ALA A 150 -1.05 57.49 -9.40
N GLN A 151 -1.89 56.82 -10.21
CA GLN A 151 -2.47 57.41 -11.42
C GLN A 151 -3.37 58.62 -11.09
N LEU A 152 -4.21 58.52 -10.05
CA LEU A 152 -5.06 59.63 -9.60
C LEU A 152 -4.23 60.81 -9.08
N GLN A 153 -3.16 60.55 -8.34
CA GLN A 153 -2.25 61.60 -7.88
C GLN A 153 -1.58 62.31 -9.06
N GLN A 154 -1.07 61.56 -10.04
CA GLN A 154 -0.49 62.12 -11.26
C GLN A 154 -1.52 62.95 -12.04
N GLY A 155 -2.76 62.46 -12.16
CA GLY A 155 -3.87 63.19 -12.77
C GLY A 155 -4.23 64.48 -12.02
N ARG A 156 -4.16 64.51 -10.68
CA ARG A 156 -4.36 65.74 -9.90
C ARG A 156 -3.24 66.75 -10.12
N VAL A 157 -1.99 66.29 -10.19
CA VAL A 157 -0.84 67.17 -10.45
C VAL A 157 -0.98 67.81 -11.82
N SER A 158 -1.29 67.04 -12.87
CA SER A 158 -1.48 67.57 -14.22
C SER A 158 -2.67 68.53 -14.31
N GLN A 159 -3.79 68.23 -13.63
CA GLN A 159 -4.93 69.16 -13.54
C GLN A 159 -4.56 70.45 -12.80
N ALA A 160 -3.81 70.37 -11.71
CA ALA A 160 -3.35 71.54 -10.98
C ALA A 160 -2.40 72.41 -11.81
N GLU A 161 -1.52 71.80 -12.60
CA GLU A 161 -0.65 72.50 -13.55
C GLU A 161 -1.44 73.18 -14.67
N ALA A 162 -2.43 72.48 -15.25
CA ALA A 162 -3.32 73.04 -16.25
C ALA A 162 -4.12 74.24 -15.70
N LEU A 163 -4.63 74.13 -14.47
CA LEU A 163 -5.32 75.24 -13.79
C LEU A 163 -4.39 76.42 -13.55
N ARG A 164 -3.14 76.19 -13.10
CA ARG A 164 -2.16 77.28 -12.95
C ARG A 164 -1.85 77.95 -14.29
N ALA A 165 -1.68 77.18 -15.36
CA ALA A 165 -1.44 77.71 -16.70
C ALA A 165 -2.63 78.55 -17.18
N SER A 166 -3.86 78.07 -17.01
CA SER A 166 -5.08 78.82 -17.34
C SER A 166 -5.23 80.09 -16.50
N THR A 167 -4.88 80.03 -15.21
CA THR A 167 -4.92 81.20 -14.31
C THR A 167 -3.92 82.27 -14.75
N ARG A 168 -2.68 81.88 -15.09
CA ARG A 168 -1.68 82.80 -15.66
C ARG A 168 -2.17 83.43 -16.95
N HIS A 169 -2.73 82.62 -17.85
CA HIS A 169 -3.27 83.14 -19.11
C HIS A 169 -4.41 84.14 -18.89
N LEU A 170 -5.29 83.90 -17.91
CA LEU A 170 -6.32 84.87 -17.52
C LEU A 170 -5.72 86.16 -16.94
N GLU A 171 -4.64 86.07 -16.16
CA GLU A 171 -3.94 87.24 -15.65
C GLU A 171 -3.28 88.05 -16.77
N GLU A 172 -2.66 87.39 -17.75
CA GLU A 172 -2.12 88.00 -18.97
C GLU A 172 -3.22 88.74 -19.74
N LEU A 173 -4.35 88.08 -20.03
CA LEU A 173 -5.49 88.70 -20.72
C LEU A 173 -6.06 89.89 -19.94
N LYS A 174 -6.13 89.81 -18.60
CA LYS A 174 -6.55 90.95 -17.76
C LYS A 174 -5.57 92.12 -17.85
N ALA A 175 -4.27 91.84 -17.87
CA ALA A 175 -3.23 92.86 -18.03
C ALA A 175 -3.30 93.51 -19.41
N GLU A 176 -3.50 92.74 -20.48
CA GLU A 176 -3.71 93.24 -21.84
C GLU A 176 -4.97 94.12 -21.92
N LEU A 177 -6.09 93.69 -21.33
CA LEU A 177 -7.34 94.45 -21.31
C LEU A 177 -7.17 95.76 -20.50
N ALA A 178 -6.45 95.71 -19.38
CA ALA A 178 -6.11 96.91 -18.61
C ALA A 178 -5.21 97.86 -19.40
N ALA A 179 -4.23 97.34 -20.16
CA ALA A 179 -3.38 98.13 -21.04
C ALA A 179 -4.18 98.77 -22.19
N LEU A 180 -5.10 98.03 -22.81
CA LEU A 180 -6.00 98.55 -23.86
C LEU A 180 -6.94 99.64 -23.33
N LYS A 181 -7.47 99.48 -22.11
CA LYS A 181 -8.25 100.52 -21.44
C LYS A 181 -7.41 101.77 -21.12
N ALA A 182 -6.19 101.58 -20.64
CA ALA A 182 -5.27 102.69 -20.36
C ALA A 182 -4.79 103.41 -21.64
N ALA A 183 -4.71 102.71 -22.77
CA ALA A 183 -4.39 103.26 -24.08
C ALA A 183 -5.55 104.06 -24.74
N GLY A 184 -6.72 104.18 -24.08
CA GLY A 184 -7.80 105.07 -24.51
C GLY A 184 -8.60 104.62 -25.72
N LEU A 185 -8.58 103.33 -26.07
CA LEU A 185 -9.23 102.78 -27.27
C LEU A 185 -10.73 102.43 -27.11
N PHE A 186 -11.40 102.91 -26.05
CA PHE A 186 -12.77 102.49 -25.71
C PHE A 186 -13.79 103.63 -25.48
N ASP A 187 -13.51 104.86 -25.92
CA ASP A 187 -14.52 105.93 -25.92
C ASP A 187 -14.80 106.45 -27.34
N THR A 188 -15.74 105.81 -28.04
CA THR A 188 -16.66 106.47 -28.99
C THR A 188 -17.94 105.66 -29.26
N THR A 189 -19.04 106.11 -28.64
CA THR A 189 -20.42 106.31 -29.16
C THR A 189 -21.27 105.14 -29.75
N THR A 190 -22.21 104.68 -28.92
CA THR A 190 -23.69 104.50 -29.07
C THR A 190 -24.39 104.42 -30.45
N ASP A 191 -25.01 103.24 -30.72
CA ASP A 191 -26.33 102.80 -31.33
C ASP A 191 -26.95 103.49 -32.59
N PRO A 192 -27.95 102.94 -33.37
CA PRO A 192 -28.74 101.68 -33.27
C PRO A 192 -29.09 100.91 -34.62
N ASN A 193 -29.66 99.69 -34.48
CA ASN A 193 -30.69 99.01 -35.31
C ASN A 193 -30.42 98.29 -36.67
N GLY A 194 -31.04 97.09 -36.83
CA GLY A 194 -31.33 96.38 -38.10
C GLY A 194 -30.75 94.94 -38.19
N ASP A 195 -31.44 93.85 -37.80
CA ASP A 195 -32.54 93.10 -38.46
C ASP A 195 -32.06 91.76 -39.10
N SER A 196 -32.76 90.66 -38.75
CA SER A 196 -32.90 89.35 -39.42
C SER A 196 -31.65 88.45 -39.60
N THR A 197 -31.62 87.12 -39.39
CA THR A 197 -32.66 86.07 -39.27
C THR A 197 -32.00 84.73 -38.88
N ALA A 198 -32.79 83.88 -38.20
CA ALA A 198 -32.83 82.40 -38.26
C ALA A 198 -31.69 81.53 -37.68
N GLY A 199 -32.08 80.65 -36.74
CA GLY A 199 -31.31 79.44 -36.38
C GLY A 199 -31.58 78.87 -34.99
N ASN A 200 -32.82 78.44 -34.71
CA ASN A 200 -33.16 77.41 -33.69
C ASN A 200 -32.32 76.15 -33.95
N ASP A 201 -31.80 75.39 -32.98
CA ASP A 201 -32.58 74.57 -32.03
C ASP A 201 -31.79 74.16 -30.76
N GLN A 202 -32.60 73.80 -29.77
CA GLN A 202 -32.38 73.54 -28.35
C GLN A 202 -31.61 72.22 -27.98
N PRO A 203 -31.29 72.02 -26.68
CA PRO A 203 -30.23 71.16 -26.14
C PRO A 203 -30.73 69.78 -25.72
N LEU A 204 -29.80 68.86 -25.42
CA LEU A 204 -29.94 67.69 -24.52
C LEU A 204 -28.53 67.05 -24.46
N GLY A 205 -27.88 66.88 -23.31
CA GLY A 205 -28.29 65.95 -22.26
C GLY A 205 -27.14 64.94 -22.10
N ALA A 206 -26.56 64.90 -20.90
CA ALA A 206 -25.40 64.10 -20.55
C ALA A 206 -25.58 62.58 -20.78
N LYS A 207 -24.51 61.89 -21.19
CA LYS A 207 -23.89 60.78 -20.43
C LYS A 207 -22.72 60.15 -21.19
N ARG A 208 -21.67 59.87 -20.41
CA ARG A 208 -20.58 58.93 -20.69
C ARG A 208 -21.14 57.52 -20.92
N ASP A 209 -20.47 56.72 -21.74
CA ASP A 209 -19.66 55.54 -21.36
C ASP A 209 -19.07 54.96 -22.66
N HIS A 210 -17.74 54.76 -22.78
CA HIS A 210 -17.03 53.48 -22.56
C HIS A 210 -17.78 52.26 -23.12
N GLU A 211 -17.21 51.32 -23.85
CA GLU A 211 -15.88 51.06 -24.39
C GLU A 211 -16.05 49.80 -25.26
N ALA A 212 -15.09 49.58 -26.14
CA ALA A 212 -15.08 48.53 -27.14
C ALA A 212 -15.32 47.11 -26.59
N ALA A 213 -16.04 46.35 -27.39
CA ALA A 213 -16.04 44.90 -27.37
C ALA A 213 -14.67 44.35 -27.81
N ALA A 214 -14.13 43.40 -27.05
CA ALA A 214 -13.21 42.39 -27.56
C ALA A 214 -13.26 41.11 -26.70
N ALA A 215 -14.00 40.13 -27.22
CA ALA A 215 -13.77 38.69 -27.29
C ALA A 215 -13.10 37.87 -26.17
N SER A 216 -13.62 36.63 -26.11
CA SER A 216 -13.06 35.36 -25.58
C SER A 216 -13.47 35.06 -24.13
N GLY A 217 -14.06 33.92 -23.78
CA GLY A 217 -14.24 32.64 -24.46
C GLY A 217 -14.15 31.54 -23.41
N LEU A 218 -14.98 30.50 -23.58
CA LEU A 218 -14.91 29.15 -22.98
C LEU A 218 -15.56 28.93 -21.60
N ALA A 219 -16.61 28.09 -21.63
CA ALA A 219 -16.78 26.83 -20.87
C ALA A 219 -16.81 26.92 -19.33
N SER A 220 -17.55 26.11 -18.57
CA SER A 220 -18.42 24.96 -18.78
C SER A 220 -18.99 24.65 -17.39
N ASP A 221 -20.26 24.27 -17.36
CA ASP A 221 -20.93 23.34 -16.43
C ASP A 221 -20.75 23.46 -14.90
N GLY A 222 -21.90 23.46 -14.22
CA GLY A 222 -22.13 22.39 -13.24
C GLY A 222 -22.50 22.82 -11.83
N ASN A 223 -23.82 22.76 -11.58
CA ASN A 223 -24.47 22.33 -10.33
C ASN A 223 -24.30 23.19 -9.07
N GLY A 224 -25.32 24.02 -8.84
CA GLY A 224 -25.73 24.39 -7.49
C GLY A 224 -26.49 23.25 -6.84
N GLU A 225 -25.93 22.69 -5.78
CA GLU A 225 -26.69 22.00 -4.73
C GLU A 225 -26.85 22.97 -3.56
N GLU A 226 -28.11 23.27 -3.25
CA GLU A 226 -28.56 23.94 -2.03
C GLU A 226 -28.14 23.11 -0.81
N LEU A 227 -27.41 23.72 0.12
CA LEU A 227 -27.36 23.26 1.50
C LEU A 227 -27.82 24.40 2.39
N ASN A 228 -29.11 24.35 2.71
CA ASN A 228 -29.67 24.99 3.90
C ASN A 228 -29.06 24.31 5.13
N ALA A 229 -28.20 25.02 5.85
CA ALA A 229 -27.85 24.68 7.22
C ALA A 229 -28.14 25.92 8.06
N GLU A 230 -29.18 25.79 8.88
CA GLU A 230 -29.59 26.77 9.86
C GLU A 230 -28.41 27.18 10.75
N GLY A 231 -28.27 28.49 10.93
CA GLY A 231 -27.31 29.07 11.85
C GLY A 231 -27.75 28.82 13.28
N ASP A 232 -26.98 27.98 13.98
CA ASP A 232 -26.94 27.97 15.44
C ASP A 232 -25.74 28.84 15.87
N GLU A 233 -26.04 30.06 16.30
CA GLU A 233 -25.09 31.03 16.85
C GLU A 233 -24.53 30.52 18.18
N CYS A 234 -23.50 29.67 18.12
CA CYS A 234 -22.66 29.41 19.27
C CYS A 234 -21.51 30.43 19.28
N THR A 235 -21.77 31.59 19.90
CA THR A 235 -20.78 32.62 20.24
C THR A 235 -19.84 32.12 21.34
N GLY A 236 -19.02 31.13 20.99
CA GLY A 236 -17.89 30.69 21.79
C GLY A 236 -16.85 31.81 21.83
N SER A 237 -16.86 32.56 22.93
CA SER A 237 -15.89 33.60 23.22
C SER A 237 -14.46 33.03 23.16
N VAL A 238 -13.76 33.23 22.05
CA VAL A 238 -12.34 32.87 21.92
C VAL A 238 -11.56 33.72 22.91
N PRO A 239 -10.93 33.12 23.94
CA PRO A 239 -10.15 33.88 24.90
C PRO A 239 -9.03 34.59 24.14
N LEU A 240 -9.00 35.92 24.22
CA LEU A 240 -7.89 36.72 23.71
C LEU A 240 -6.65 36.44 24.57
N LEU A 241 -5.98 35.32 24.27
CA LEU A 241 -4.67 35.01 24.83
C LEU A 241 -3.70 36.13 24.49
N SER A 242 -2.99 36.61 25.51
CA SER A 242 -1.93 37.61 25.40
C SER A 242 -0.90 37.18 24.36
N GLU A 243 -0.25 38.13 23.68
CA GLU A 243 0.84 37.81 22.75
C GLU A 243 1.97 37.00 23.42
N ALA A 244 2.17 37.17 24.74
CA ALA A 244 3.12 36.39 25.52
C ALA A 244 2.74 34.90 25.58
N ASP A 245 1.44 34.60 25.73
CA ASP A 245 0.91 33.24 25.78
C ASP A 245 0.97 32.55 24.42
N ARG A 246 0.70 33.30 23.33
CA ARG A 246 0.88 32.77 21.96
C ARG A 246 2.33 32.41 21.66
N ARG A 247 3.29 33.22 22.14
CA ARG A 247 4.73 32.95 21.98
C ARG A 247 5.19 31.76 22.82
N SER A 248 4.68 31.61 24.05
CA SER A 248 5.01 30.47 24.91
C SER A 248 4.44 29.16 24.35
N GLU A 249 3.20 29.17 23.86
CA GLU A 249 2.57 28.00 23.24
C GLU A 249 3.26 27.61 21.92
N ALA A 250 3.64 28.58 21.08
CA ALA A 250 4.40 28.30 19.87
C ALA A 250 5.78 27.66 20.16
N ARG A 251 6.46 28.09 21.24
CA ARG A 251 7.71 27.45 21.70
C ARG A 251 7.46 26.04 22.21
N ARG A 252 6.37 25.82 22.96
CA ARG A 252 5.98 24.49 23.45
C ARG A 252 5.73 23.53 22.28
N ARG A 253 4.92 23.94 21.29
CA ARG A 253 4.63 23.14 20.09
C ARG A 253 5.89 22.83 19.29
N ARG A 254 6.82 23.78 19.13
CA ARG A 254 8.11 23.52 18.47
C ARG A 254 8.97 22.53 19.25
N SER A 255 8.99 22.63 20.58
CA SER A 255 9.73 21.69 21.42
C SER A 255 9.12 20.27 21.39
N GLU A 256 7.80 20.17 21.38
CA GLU A 256 7.07 18.90 21.25
C GLU A 256 7.31 18.27 19.86
N GLN A 257 7.27 19.07 18.79
CA GLN A 257 7.59 18.61 17.43
C GLN A 257 9.04 18.15 17.31
N ALA A 258 9.99 18.88 17.89
CA ALA A 258 11.40 18.49 17.89
C ALA A 258 11.64 17.20 18.69
N ALA A 259 10.96 17.04 19.83
CA ALA A 259 11.03 15.82 20.62
C ALA A 259 10.41 14.62 19.88
N ALA A 260 9.28 14.81 19.21
CA ALA A 260 8.64 13.78 18.39
C ALA A 260 9.51 13.36 17.20
N HIS A 261 10.15 14.32 16.51
CA HIS A 261 11.09 14.03 15.42
C HIS A 261 12.28 13.20 15.91
N LYS A 262 12.90 13.63 17.02
CA LYS A 262 14.04 12.91 17.61
C LYS A 262 13.65 11.50 18.05
N ALA A 263 12.45 11.33 18.62
CA ALA A 263 11.93 10.01 18.99
C ALA A 263 11.75 9.11 17.75
N ALA A 264 11.17 9.65 16.66
CA ALA A 264 11.01 8.94 15.40
C ALA A 264 12.35 8.53 14.78
N GLU A 265 13.35 9.42 14.80
CA GLU A 265 14.72 9.10 14.33
C GLU A 265 15.34 7.97 15.15
N THR A 266 15.22 8.00 16.49
CA THR A 266 15.75 6.92 17.32
C THR A 266 15.03 5.58 17.08
N GLN A 267 13.73 5.61 16.84
CA GLN A 267 12.96 4.41 16.50
C GLN A 267 13.38 3.85 15.14
N GLN A 268 13.57 4.71 14.13
CA GLN A 268 14.05 4.31 12.81
C GLN A 268 15.46 3.69 12.89
N ALA A 269 16.37 4.29 13.67
CA ALA A 269 17.71 3.74 13.88
C ALA A 269 17.67 2.37 14.58
N ALA A 270 16.80 2.20 15.57
CA ALA A 270 16.63 0.91 16.27
C ALA A 270 16.05 -0.18 15.33
N GLU A 271 15.09 0.18 14.47
CA GLU A 271 14.55 -0.74 13.47
C GLU A 271 15.58 -1.13 12.42
N GLN A 272 16.40 -0.19 11.95
CA GLN A 272 17.50 -0.46 11.02
C GLN A 272 18.52 -1.42 11.64
N ALA A 273 18.96 -1.18 12.87
CA ALA A 273 19.87 -2.07 13.59
C ALA A 273 19.30 -3.49 13.75
N ARG A 274 17.99 -3.60 14.04
CA ARG A 274 17.30 -4.89 14.13
C ARG A 274 17.27 -5.64 12.79
N LEU A 275 17.00 -4.93 11.69
CA LEU A 275 16.99 -5.53 10.34
C LEU A 275 18.39 -5.97 9.91
N GLU A 276 19.42 -5.21 10.26
CA GLU A 276 20.82 -5.58 9.99
C GLU A 276 21.22 -6.84 10.76
N ALA A 277 20.87 -6.94 12.05
CA ALA A 277 21.10 -8.14 12.84
C ALA A 277 20.42 -9.37 12.21
N LEU A 278 19.15 -9.24 11.82
CA LEU A 278 18.40 -10.32 11.19
C LEU A 278 18.99 -10.72 9.83
N ARG A 279 19.54 -9.76 9.07
CA ARG A 279 20.23 -10.04 7.81
C ARG A 279 21.53 -10.82 8.04
N VAL A 280 22.28 -10.51 9.09
CA VAL A 280 23.49 -11.24 9.46
C VAL A 280 23.16 -12.66 9.89
N ASP A 281 22.13 -12.84 10.72
CA ASP A 281 21.68 -14.17 11.17
C ASP A 281 21.19 -15.01 10.00
N LEU A 282 20.41 -14.44 9.08
CA LEU A 282 19.94 -15.14 7.89
C LEU A 282 21.11 -15.58 7.00
N LYS A 283 22.10 -14.71 6.78
CA LYS A 283 23.32 -15.08 6.03
C LYS A 283 24.05 -16.24 6.69
N ARG A 284 24.15 -16.24 8.03
CA ARG A 284 24.79 -17.32 8.79
C ARG A 284 24.02 -18.63 8.62
N GLN A 285 22.69 -18.62 8.71
CA GLN A 285 21.86 -19.81 8.52
C GLN A 285 21.99 -20.37 7.09
N VAL A 286 21.99 -19.50 6.08
CA VAL A 286 22.17 -19.93 4.68
C VAL A 286 23.53 -20.60 4.49
N LEU A 287 24.60 -20.04 5.06
CA LEU A 287 25.93 -20.65 4.97
C LEU A 287 26.00 -22.02 5.67
N LEU A 288 25.33 -22.18 6.82
CA LEU A 288 25.25 -23.47 7.50
C LEU A 288 24.51 -24.50 6.65
N LEU A 289 23.37 -24.13 6.06
CA LEU A 289 22.63 -25.01 5.15
C LEU A 289 23.46 -25.40 3.91
N CYS A 290 24.22 -24.48 3.33
CA CYS A 290 25.13 -24.81 2.23
C CYS A 290 26.18 -25.84 2.65
N GLN A 291 26.79 -25.69 3.84
CA GLN A 291 27.76 -26.67 4.36
C GLN A 291 27.12 -28.04 4.62
N GLU A 292 25.89 -28.09 5.13
CA GLU A 292 25.16 -29.34 5.35
C GLU A 292 24.84 -30.05 4.04
N ILE A 293 24.42 -29.31 3.01
CA ILE A 293 24.16 -29.84 1.66
C ILE A 293 25.45 -30.38 1.04
N GLU A 294 26.54 -29.62 1.07
CA GLU A 294 27.85 -30.06 0.57
C GLU A 294 28.33 -31.34 1.30
N GLY A 295 28.09 -31.42 2.61
CA GLY A 295 28.38 -32.60 3.41
C GLY A 295 27.56 -33.82 3.01
N ALA A 296 26.26 -33.64 2.75
CA ALA A 296 25.36 -34.70 2.29
C ALA A 296 25.73 -35.19 0.89
N ASP A 297 26.03 -34.28 -0.03
CA ASP A 297 26.47 -34.61 -1.40
C ASP A 297 27.80 -35.38 -1.38
N ALA A 298 28.76 -34.95 -0.55
CA ALA A 298 30.02 -35.65 -0.39
C ALA A 298 29.83 -37.06 0.21
N ALA A 299 28.89 -37.25 1.13
CA ALA A 299 28.56 -38.57 1.67
C ALA A 299 27.93 -39.47 0.60
N GLN A 300 26.97 -38.95 -0.17
CA GLN A 300 26.34 -39.67 -1.27
C GLN A 300 27.35 -40.09 -2.34
N GLN A 301 28.29 -39.21 -2.71
CA GLN A 301 29.35 -39.54 -3.67
C GLN A 301 30.26 -40.66 -3.17
N ARG A 302 30.58 -40.70 -1.86
CA ARG A 302 31.36 -41.79 -1.27
C ARG A 302 30.61 -43.12 -1.31
N GLU A 303 29.31 -43.11 -1.02
CA GLU A 303 28.48 -44.32 -1.11
C GLU A 303 28.36 -44.82 -2.55
N GLN A 304 28.13 -43.92 -3.52
CA GLN A 304 28.10 -44.28 -4.94
C GLN A 304 29.45 -44.84 -5.41
N LYS A 305 30.56 -44.23 -5.00
CA LYS A 305 31.89 -44.73 -5.31
C LYS A 305 32.12 -46.12 -4.69
N ALA A 306 31.80 -46.30 -3.41
CA ALA A 306 31.92 -47.60 -2.74
C ALA A 306 31.06 -48.68 -3.42
N TYR A 307 29.85 -48.33 -3.88
CA TYR A 307 29.00 -49.22 -4.66
C TYR A 307 29.63 -49.59 -6.01
N HIS A 308 30.18 -48.62 -6.74
CA HIS A 308 30.88 -48.87 -7.99
C HIS A 308 32.16 -49.71 -7.81
N ASP A 309 32.95 -49.43 -6.77
CA ASP A 309 34.14 -50.20 -6.43
C ASP A 309 33.74 -51.66 -6.12
N ALA A 310 32.67 -51.88 -5.32
CA ALA A 310 32.16 -53.22 -5.03
C ALA A 310 31.66 -53.96 -6.29
N LEU A 311 31.04 -53.26 -7.25
CA LEU A 311 30.65 -53.85 -8.53
C LEU A 311 31.88 -54.22 -9.37
N ASN A 312 32.89 -53.35 -9.40
CA ASN A 312 34.13 -53.58 -10.14
C ASN A 312 34.93 -54.75 -9.54
N ASP A 313 35.02 -54.85 -8.21
CA ASP A 313 35.66 -55.96 -7.51
C ASP A 313 34.93 -57.30 -7.79
N ALA A 314 33.59 -57.26 -7.82
CA ALA A 314 32.78 -58.42 -8.18
C ALA A 314 32.94 -58.84 -9.65
N ALA A 315 33.23 -57.90 -10.56
CA ALA A 315 33.40 -58.15 -11.99
C ALA A 315 34.84 -58.55 -12.37
N SER A 316 35.85 -58.02 -11.68
CA SER A 316 37.26 -58.21 -12.02
C SER A 316 37.88 -59.49 -11.46
N GLY A 317 37.15 -60.27 -10.65
CA GLY A 317 37.57 -61.62 -10.23
C GLY A 317 38.83 -61.67 -9.35
N ALA A 318 39.34 -60.52 -8.90
CA ALA A 318 40.56 -60.40 -8.11
C ALA A 318 40.41 -60.97 -6.68
N GLY A 319 39.17 -61.14 -6.20
CA GLY A 319 38.84 -61.97 -5.04
C GLY A 319 38.70 -63.43 -5.46
N GLY A 320 39.82 -64.14 -5.53
CA GLY A 320 39.99 -65.58 -5.74
C GLY A 320 38.74 -66.38 -6.11
N GLY A 321 38.54 -66.62 -7.41
CA GLY A 321 37.85 -67.80 -7.93
C GLY A 321 36.50 -68.13 -7.27
N VAL A 322 35.64 -67.15 -7.02
CA VAL A 322 34.23 -67.44 -6.76
C VAL A 322 33.60 -67.83 -8.10
N LEU A 323 33.88 -69.05 -8.52
CA LEU A 323 33.16 -69.77 -9.57
C LEU A 323 31.67 -69.55 -9.29
N ARG A 324 31.00 -68.73 -10.10
CA ARG A 324 29.55 -68.55 -10.03
C ARG A 324 28.91 -69.77 -10.69
N GLN A 325 29.18 -70.92 -10.10
CA GLN A 325 28.58 -72.17 -10.46
C GLN A 325 27.10 -72.08 -10.15
N CYS A 326 26.28 -72.35 -11.16
CA CYS A 326 24.88 -72.61 -10.93
C CYS A 326 24.77 -73.75 -9.89
N GLN A 327 24.22 -73.47 -8.71
CA GLN A 327 24.08 -74.46 -7.62
C GLN A 327 23.35 -75.74 -8.05
N ARG A 328 22.63 -75.70 -9.17
CA ARG A 328 21.85 -76.82 -9.68
C ARG A 328 22.58 -77.69 -10.70
N CYS A 329 23.60 -77.18 -11.39
CA CYS A 329 24.29 -77.96 -12.43
C CYS A 329 25.82 -77.84 -12.42
N ALA A 330 26.40 -77.05 -11.50
CA ALA A 330 27.83 -76.77 -11.40
C ALA A 330 28.48 -76.21 -12.69
N CYS A 331 27.69 -75.85 -13.71
CA CYS A 331 28.16 -75.16 -14.89
C CYS A 331 28.52 -73.72 -14.52
N ASP A 332 29.64 -73.24 -15.05
CA ASP A 332 30.03 -71.84 -14.92
C ASP A 332 29.10 -71.00 -15.79
N LEU A 333 28.43 -70.02 -15.20
CA LEU A 333 27.36 -69.26 -15.86
C LEU A 333 27.84 -68.40 -17.05
N PHE A 334 29.16 -68.27 -17.22
CA PHE A 334 29.78 -67.42 -18.24
C PHE A 334 30.67 -68.16 -19.24
N ASP A 335 30.76 -69.50 -19.17
CA ASP A 335 31.60 -70.32 -20.08
C ASP A 335 31.11 -70.37 -21.54
N GLY A 336 30.08 -69.58 -21.89
CA GLY A 336 29.44 -69.55 -23.21
C GLY A 336 29.45 -68.18 -23.92
N PHE A 337 30.11 -67.17 -23.37
CA PHE A 337 30.23 -65.84 -24.00
C PHE A 337 31.68 -65.54 -24.37
N SER A 338 32.20 -66.29 -25.34
CA SER A 338 33.47 -66.02 -26.02
C SER A 338 33.25 -66.06 -27.53
#